data_AF-A0A8C5L366-F1
#
_entry.id   AF-A0A8C5L366-F1
#
_cell.length_a   1.000
_cell.length_b   1.000
_cell.length_c   1.000
_cell.angle_alpha   90.00
_cell.angle_beta   90.00
_cell.angle_gamma   90.00
#
_symmetry.space_group_name_H-M   'P 1'
#
loop_
_entity.id
_entity.type
_entity.pdbx_description
1 polymer ?
#
loop_
_entity_poly.entity_id
_entity_poly.type
_entity_poly.pdbx_seq_one_letter_code
_entity_poly.pdbx_strand_id
1 'polypeptide(L)'
;GRIMFQLFSDICPKTCKNFLCLCSGEKGLGKTTGKKLCYKGSTFHRVVKNFMIQGGDFSEGNGKGGESIYGGYFKDENFILKHDRAFL
;
A
#
# COMPACT_ATOMS: atom_id res chain seq x y z
N GLY A 1 -10.06 -6.20 15.58
CA GLY A 1 -8.89 -7.09 15.56
C GLY A 1 -7.66 -6.31 15.11
N ARG A 2 -6.47 -6.93 15.14
CA ARG A 2 -5.20 -6.35 14.67
C ARG A 2 -4.56 -7.28 13.64
N ILE A 3 -4.10 -6.72 12.51
CA ILE A 3 -3.33 -7.44 11.48
C ILE A 3 -1.89 -6.95 11.57
N MET A 4 -0.94 -7.88 11.56
CA MET A 4 0.50 -7.60 11.60
C MET A 4 1.13 -8.07 10.30
N PHE A 5 2.00 -7.26 9.72
CA PHE A 5 2.69 -7.56 8.47
C PHE A 5 4.20 -7.56 8.70
N GLN A 6 4.89 -8.54 8.12
CA GLN A 6 6.33 -8.49 7.92
C GLN A 6 6.61 -7.94 6.52
N LEU A 7 7.60 -7.05 6.39
CA LEU A 7 8.00 -6.46 5.11
C LEU A 7 9.37 -7.02 4.71
N PHE A 8 9.48 -7.51 3.48
CA PHE A 8 10.73 -8.03 2.90
C PHE A 8 11.60 -6.91 2.34
N SER A 9 12.08 -6.01 3.22
CA SER A 9 12.87 -4.84 2.83
C SER A 9 14.23 -5.18 2.24
N ASP A 10 14.73 -6.38 2.50
CA ASP A 10 15.91 -6.97 1.88
C ASP A 10 15.70 -7.32 0.40
N ILE A 11 14.46 -7.65 0.01
CA ILE A 11 14.10 -8.01 -1.37
C ILE A 11 13.52 -6.81 -2.13
N CYS A 12 12.58 -6.09 -1.52
CA CYS A 12 11.88 -4.96 -2.13
C CYS A 12 11.98 -3.70 -1.25
N PRO A 13 13.17 -3.10 -1.08
CA PRO A 13 13.38 -1.98 -0.16
C PRO A 13 12.51 -0.76 -0.48
N LYS A 14 12.33 -0.41 -1.76
CA LYS A 14 11.54 0.76 -2.15
C LYS A 14 10.06 0.53 -1.90
N THR A 15 9.56 -0.66 -2.25
CA THR A 15 8.16 -1.05 -2.04
C THR A 15 7.82 -1.11 -0.55
N CYS A 16 8.69 -1.73 0.25
CA CYS A 16 8.51 -1.83 1.70
C CYS A 16 8.55 -0.46 2.37
N LYS A 17 9.48 0.41 1.98
CA LYS A 17 9.56 1.78 2.51
C LYS A 17 8.30 2.59 2.19
N ASN A 18 7.76 2.45 0.98
CA ASN A 18 6.49 3.07 0.62
C ASN A 18 5.36 2.63 1.55
N PHE A 19 5.18 1.32 1.74
CA PHE A 19 4.14 0.78 2.60
C PHE A 19 4.29 1.25 4.05
N LEU A 20 5.50 1.17 4.60
CA LEU A 20 5.79 1.58 5.98
C LEU A 20 5.49 3.07 6.22
N CYS A 21 5.93 3.94 5.31
CA CYS A 21 5.67 5.38 5.43
C CYS A 21 4.18 5.72 5.32
N LEU A 22 3.40 4.98 4.52
CA LEU A 22 1.94 5.13 4.46
C LEU A 22 1.25 4.61 5.73
N CYS A 23 1.83 3.64 6.43
CA CYS A 23 1.35 3.26 7.77
C CYS A 23 1.61 4.36 8.81
N SER A 24 2.80 4.97 8.82
CA SER A 24 3.16 6.01 9.80
C SER A 24 2.51 7.37 9.49
N GLY A 25 2.30 7.68 8.22
CA GLY A 25 1.81 8.99 7.78
C GLY A 25 2.86 10.11 7.87
N GLU A 26 4.14 9.75 7.97
CA GLU A 26 5.26 10.69 8.20
C GLU A 26 5.61 11.56 6.98
N LYS A 27 5.17 11.17 5.78
CA LYS A 27 5.53 11.84 4.53
C LYS A 27 4.65 13.04 4.17
N GLY A 28 3.71 13.40 5.05
CA GLY A 28 2.88 14.60 4.88
C GLY A 28 1.83 14.42 3.78
N LEU A 29 1.75 15.39 2.86
CA LEU A 29 0.77 15.41 1.78
C LEU A 29 1.36 14.83 0.48
N GLY A 30 0.51 14.14 -0.27
CA GLY A 30 0.82 13.62 -1.59
C GLY A 30 0.96 14.75 -2.60
N LYS A 31 1.89 14.60 -3.55
CA LYS A 31 2.19 15.64 -4.54
C LYS A 31 1.09 15.75 -5.59
N THR A 32 0.48 14.62 -5.97
CA THR A 32 -0.56 14.58 -7.00
C THR A 32 -1.96 14.62 -6.41
N THR A 33 -2.16 13.97 -5.26
CA THR A 33 -3.47 13.89 -4.61
C THR A 33 -3.77 15.06 -3.69
N GLY A 34 -2.74 15.76 -3.18
CA GLY A 34 -2.88 16.79 -2.14
C GLY A 34 -3.41 16.26 -0.80
N LYS A 35 -3.58 14.94 -0.67
CA LYS A 35 -4.13 14.28 0.52
C LYS A 35 -3.01 13.71 1.38
N LYS A 36 -3.30 13.49 2.66
CA LYS A 36 -2.31 12.91 3.58
C LYS A 36 -1.90 11.52 3.10
N LEU A 37 -0.60 11.29 2.95
CA LEU A 37 0.01 10.00 2.62
C LEU A 37 -0.08 9.06 3.81
N CYS A 38 -1.29 8.59 4.13
CA CYS A 38 -1.54 7.77 5.31
C CYS A 38 -2.72 6.81 5.08
N TYR A 39 -2.56 5.55 5.49
CA TYR A 39 -3.65 4.57 5.47
C TYR A 39 -4.66 4.76 6.61
N LYS A 40 -4.37 5.58 7.62
CA LYS A 40 -5.32 5.82 8.71
C LYS A 40 -6.60 6.47 8.16
N GLY A 41 -7.71 5.75 8.27
CA GLY A 41 -9.02 6.19 7.77
C GLY A 41 -9.34 5.71 6.35
N SER A 42 -8.40 5.05 5.65
CA SER A 42 -8.73 4.38 4.39
C SER A 42 -9.49 3.08 4.63
N THR A 43 -10.28 2.65 3.64
CA THR A 43 -11.11 1.43 3.73
C THR A 43 -10.56 0.32 2.84
N PHE A 44 -11.01 -0.91 3.12
CA PHE A 44 -10.94 -2.00 2.17
C PHE A 44 -12.12 -1.88 1.21
N HIS A 45 -11.89 -1.29 0.04
CA HIS A 45 -12.95 -0.97 -0.93
C HIS A 45 -13.35 -2.18 -1.78
N ARG A 46 -12.54 -3.24 -1.83
CA ARG A 46 -12.84 -4.45 -2.60
C ARG A 46 -12.50 -5.72 -1.82
N VAL A 47 -13.51 -6.59 -1.67
CA VAL A 47 -13.40 -7.87 -0.97
C VAL A 47 -13.95 -8.97 -1.89
N VAL A 48 -13.11 -9.95 -2.23
CA VAL A 48 -13.50 -11.08 -3.08
C VAL A 48 -13.31 -12.36 -2.27
N LYS A 49 -14.42 -13.05 -1.98
CA LYS A 49 -14.41 -14.30 -1.21
C LYS A 49 -13.53 -15.34 -1.90
N ASN A 50 -12.73 -16.06 -1.12
CA ASN A 50 -11.76 -17.08 -1.59
C ASN A 50 -10.68 -16.54 -2.54
N PHE A 51 -10.41 -15.23 -2.51
CA PHE A 51 -9.35 -14.64 -3.32
C PHE A 51 -8.51 -13.65 -2.51
N MET A 52 -8.99 -12.41 -2.32
CA MET A 52 -8.21 -11.37 -1.64
C MET A 52 -9.08 -10.22 -1.12
N ILE A 53 -8.47 -9.39 -0.27
CA ILE A 53 -8.98 -8.08 0.15
C ILE A 53 -8.04 -6.99 -0.36
N GLN A 54 -8.60 -5.89 -0.86
CA GLN A 54 -7.86 -4.77 -1.43
C GLN A 54 -8.29 -3.46 -0.77
N GLY A 55 -7.28 -2.65 -0.44
CA GLY A 55 -7.42 -1.34 0.19
C GLY A 55 -6.31 -0.42 -0.26
N GLY A 56 -6.00 0.60 0.55
CA GLY A 56 -4.88 1.51 0.30
C GLY A 56 -5.20 2.73 -0.57
N ASP A 57 -6.39 2.79 -1.16
CA ASP A 57 -6.91 4.02 -1.77
C ASP A 57 -7.38 4.98 -0.68
N PHE A 58 -6.47 5.84 -0.23
CA PHE A 58 -6.73 6.88 0.77
C PHE A 58 -7.29 8.18 0.16
N SER A 59 -7.34 8.31 -1.17
CA SER A 59 -7.77 9.54 -1.82
C SER A 59 -9.22 9.47 -2.31
N GLU A 60 -9.64 8.39 -2.94
CA GLU A 60 -11.01 8.26 -3.47
C GLU A 60 -11.80 7.14 -2.81
N GLY A 61 -11.12 6.18 -2.20
CA GLY A 61 -11.74 5.04 -1.52
C GLY A 61 -12.51 4.09 -2.45
N ASN A 62 -12.26 4.15 -3.77
CA ASN A 62 -12.99 3.38 -4.79
C ASN A 62 -12.07 2.50 -5.66
N GLY A 63 -10.75 2.58 -5.44
CA GLY A 63 -9.72 1.82 -6.14
C GLY A 63 -9.08 2.54 -7.33
N LYS A 64 -9.52 3.75 -7.67
CA LYS A 64 -8.92 4.58 -8.74
C LYS A 64 -7.84 5.52 -8.22
N GLY A 65 -7.87 5.81 -6.92
CA GLY A 65 -6.98 6.76 -6.27
C GLY A 65 -5.74 6.12 -5.64
N GLY A 66 -5.14 6.88 -4.72
CA GLY A 66 -3.90 6.55 -4.06
C GLY A 66 -2.68 7.20 -4.71
N GLU A 67 -1.62 7.30 -3.93
CA GLU A 67 -0.34 7.85 -4.37
C GLU A 67 0.79 7.18 -3.56
N SER A 68 1.96 7.02 -4.19
CA SER A 68 3.16 6.62 -3.47
C SER A 68 3.80 7.80 -2.72
N ILE A 69 4.66 7.48 -1.76
CA ILE A 69 5.45 8.49 -1.04
C ILE A 69 6.47 9.21 -1.93
N TYR A 70 6.68 8.74 -3.15
CA TYR A 70 7.64 9.28 -4.10
C TYR A 70 7.02 10.32 -5.05
N GLY A 71 5.69 10.44 -5.05
CA GLY A 71 4.93 11.24 -6.00
C GLY A 71 4.39 10.38 -7.14
N GLY A 72 3.08 10.27 -7.27
CA GLY A 72 2.43 9.40 -8.26
C GLY A 72 2.78 7.92 -8.05
N TYR A 73 3.10 7.21 -9.13
CA TYR A 73 3.49 5.80 -9.13
C TYR A 73 5.01 5.60 -9.18
N PHE A 74 5.47 4.38 -8.87
CA PHE A 74 6.86 3.97 -9.06
C PHE A 74 6.92 2.62 -9.78
N LYS A 75 8.06 2.34 -10.43
CA LYS A 75 8.28 1.10 -11.19
C LYS A 75 8.29 -0.13 -10.28
N ASP A 76 7.86 -1.27 -10.83
CA ASP A 76 8.02 -2.58 -10.19
C ASP A 76 9.50 -2.84 -9.87
N GLU A 77 9.77 -3.30 -8.66
CA GLU A 77 11.12 -3.45 -8.14
C GLU A 77 11.74 -4.79 -8.56
N ASN A 78 11.01 -5.89 -8.37
CA ASN A 78 11.31 -7.23 -8.88
C ASN A 78 10.08 -8.16 -8.73
N PHE A 79 10.21 -9.40 -9.24
CA PHE A 79 9.19 -10.45 -9.15
C PHE A 79 9.75 -11.75 -8.55
N ILE A 80 10.67 -11.64 -7.58
CA ILE A 80 11.36 -12.80 -6.99
C ILE A 80 10.41 -13.65 -6.15
N LEU A 81 9.54 -13.02 -5.36
CA LEU A 81 8.55 -13.68 -4.52
C LEU A 81 7.31 -14.08 -5.34
N LYS A 82 6.79 -15.30 -5.08
CA LYS A 82 5.61 -15.85 -5.74
C LYS A 82 4.40 -15.76 -4.82
N HIS A 83 3.22 -15.55 -5.41
CA HIS A 83 1.92 -15.63 -4.73
C HIS A 83 1.45 -17.10 -4.63
N ASP A 84 2.24 -17.96 -4.00
CA ASP A 84 2.04 -19.41 -3.98
C ASP A 84 1.25 -19.93 -2.76
N ARG A 85 1.07 -19.10 -1.73
CA ARG A 85 0.27 -19.40 -0.55
C ARG A 85 -0.44 -18.17 -0.01
N ALA A 86 -1.48 -18.39 0.78
CA ALA A 86 -2.21 -17.30 1.42
C ALA A 86 -1.31 -16.54 2.41
N PHE A 87 -1.36 -15.21 2.33
CA PHE A 87 -0.67 -14.27 3.24
C PHE A 87 0.87 -14.35 3.22
N LEU A 88 1.46 -14.63 2.05
CA LEU A 88 2.91 -14.57 1.82
C LEU A 88 3.30 -13.62 0.69
#